data_AF-A0A3M2AKW1-F1
#
_entry.id   AF-A0A3M2AKW1-F1
#
_cell.length_a   1.000
_cell.length_b   1.000
_cell.length_c   1.000
_cell.angle_alpha   90.00
_cell.angle_beta   90.00
_cell.angle_gamma   90.00
#
_symmetry.space_group_name_H-M   'P 1'
#
loop_
_entity.id
_entity.type
_entity.pdbx_description
1 polymer ?
#
loop_
_entity_poly.entity_id
_entity_poly.type
_entity_poly.pdbx_seq_one_letter_code
_entity_poly.pdbx_strand_id
1 'polypeptide(L)'
;MVVEFLLSEPKLVSSFWQLEDAEEFLLEISKKHSNPALLVSVSLHDYGYRVYMDGEVIHQEAFDEEALVFEAYLISSFKKLNFFNLEDYLPKNTTMKLAGKDPSLPIIYFCPACWSVISQEDTVCPMCGYDLTEFHKMPYEYKLLMGLEHPVLEMRLNVIHTVGAKDLKEAIPQLEHMVNRESNPILLMAIVDALARMSHPEAMELLRKLAHHRYPIVRSRAKGVLEKRILRGL
;
A
#
# COMPACT_ATOMS: atom_id res chain seq x y z
N MET A 1 13.32 -2.15 -5.49
CA MET A 1 13.35 -2.79 -4.16
C MET A 1 12.38 -1.98 -3.31
N VAL A 2 11.18 -2.48 -3.06
CA VAL A 2 10.15 -1.76 -2.26
C VAL A 2 10.03 -2.56 -0.97
N VAL A 3 10.41 -1.97 0.17
CA VAL A 3 10.38 -2.60 1.50
C VAL A 3 9.36 -1.79 2.31
N GLU A 4 8.10 -2.21 2.43
CA GLU A 4 7.47 -3.05 3.46
C GLU A 4 7.40 -2.48 4.87
N PHE A 5 6.17 -2.44 5.38
CA PHE A 5 5.60 -1.29 6.05
C PHE A 5 5.11 -1.58 7.48
N LEU A 6 4.80 -0.47 8.14
CA LEU A 6 3.92 -0.35 9.31
C LEU A 6 2.63 -1.16 9.11
N LEU A 7 2.49 -2.29 9.81
CA LEU A 7 1.26 -3.10 9.79
C LEU A 7 0.19 -2.60 10.78
N SER A 8 0.44 -1.43 11.37
CA SER A 8 -0.35 -0.87 12.45
C SER A 8 -0.51 0.63 12.29
N GLU A 9 -1.59 1.15 12.83
CA GLU A 9 -1.79 2.60 12.90
C GLU A 9 -0.71 3.24 13.76
N PRO A 10 0.14 4.10 13.18
CA PRO A 10 1.22 4.75 13.90
C PRO A 10 0.64 5.81 14.81
N LYS A 11 1.03 5.78 16.09
CA LYS A 11 0.64 6.79 17.07
C LYS A 11 1.75 7.83 17.18
N LEU A 12 1.49 9.06 16.75
CA LEU A 12 2.41 10.18 16.96
C LEU A 12 2.64 10.36 18.46
N VAL A 13 3.90 10.42 18.88
CA VAL A 13 4.27 10.60 20.28
C VAL A 13 4.94 11.95 20.49
N SER A 14 5.78 12.40 19.55
CA SER A 14 6.46 13.69 19.65
C SER A 14 6.93 14.18 18.27
N SER A 15 7.30 15.46 18.20
CA SER A 15 7.93 16.10 17.06
C SER A 15 9.15 16.90 17.52
N PHE A 16 10.18 16.95 16.69
CA PHE A 16 11.49 17.52 17.00
C PHE A 16 11.99 18.39 15.85
N TRP A 17 12.85 19.35 16.17
CA TRP A 17 13.51 20.24 15.19
C TRP A 17 14.98 19.93 14.99
N GLN A 18 15.53 19.01 15.80
CA GLN A 18 16.90 18.53 15.75
C GLN A 18 16.85 17.00 15.69
N LEU A 19 17.74 16.40 14.91
CA LEU A 19 17.76 14.94 14.73
C LEU A 19 18.20 14.25 16.03
N GLU A 20 19.21 14.80 16.69
CA GLU A 20 19.82 14.23 17.89
C GLU A 20 18.79 14.04 19.01
N ASP A 21 17.95 15.05 19.25
CA ASP A 21 16.86 14.99 20.24
C ASP A 21 15.85 13.89 19.89
N ALA A 22 15.55 13.73 18.59
CA ALA A 22 14.59 12.76 18.11
C ALA A 22 15.13 11.32 18.22
N GLU A 23 16.42 11.13 17.93
CA GLU A 23 17.11 9.84 18.05
C GLU A 23 17.26 9.43 19.51
N GLU A 24 17.68 10.34 20.40
CA GLU A 24 17.76 10.07 21.83
C GLU A 24 16.41 9.62 22.38
N PHE A 25 15.34 10.34 22.05
CA PHE A 25 13.97 9.99 22.44
C PHE A 25 13.53 8.61 21.94
N LEU A 26 13.81 8.29 20.67
CA LEU A 26 13.43 7.00 20.09
C LEU A 26 14.27 5.84 20.60
N LEU A 27 15.56 6.05 20.90
CA LEU A 27 16.40 5.06 21.55
C LEU A 27 15.87 4.69 22.93
N GLU A 28 15.43 5.67 23.72
CA GLU A 28 14.81 5.42 25.02
C GLU A 28 13.48 4.66 24.89
N ILE A 29 12.61 5.10 23.98
CA ILE A 29 11.28 4.52 23.82
C ILE A 29 11.36 3.10 23.23
N SER A 30 12.20 2.87 22.23
CA SER A 30 12.35 1.55 21.60
C SER A 30 13.00 0.52 22.53
N LYS A 31 13.78 0.95 23.54
CA LYS A 31 14.28 0.07 24.61
C LYS A 31 13.22 -0.24 25.66
N LYS A 32 12.38 0.75 25.98
CA LYS A 32 11.36 0.64 27.03
C LYS A 32 10.12 -0.12 26.56
N HIS A 33 9.82 -0.04 25.27
CA HIS A 33 8.70 -0.70 24.63
C HIS A 33 9.23 -1.77 23.68
N SER A 34 8.81 -3.02 23.82
CA SER A 34 9.12 -4.10 22.86
C SER A 34 8.48 -3.90 21.47
N ASN A 35 7.88 -2.73 21.24
CA ASN A 35 7.25 -2.36 19.99
C ASN A 35 8.22 -1.49 19.18
N PRO A 36 8.30 -1.68 17.86
CA PRO A 36 9.14 -0.85 17.05
C PRO A 36 8.64 0.61 17.06
N ALA A 37 9.57 1.53 16.81
CA ALA A 37 9.29 2.96 16.76
C ALA A 37 9.77 3.51 15.41
N LEU A 38 9.08 4.52 14.90
CA LEU A 38 9.31 5.08 13.57
C LEU A 38 9.68 6.56 13.71
N LEU A 39 10.84 6.93 13.20
CA LEU A 39 11.22 8.31 12.97
C LEU A 39 10.90 8.66 11.53
N VAL A 40 10.20 9.77 11.31
CA VAL A 40 9.96 10.30 9.97
C VAL A 40 10.70 11.62 9.85
N SER A 41 11.60 11.73 8.86
CA SER A 41 12.22 12.99 8.49
C SER A 41 11.28 13.75 7.55
N VAL A 42 10.99 15.00 7.88
CA VAL A 42 10.09 15.88 7.12
C VAL A 42 10.89 17.10 6.66
N SER A 43 11.33 17.10 5.41
CA SER A 43 11.96 18.26 4.78
C SER A 43 10.98 18.96 3.83
N LEU A 44 11.41 20.09 3.27
CA LEU A 44 10.65 20.83 2.26
C LEU A 44 10.50 20.08 0.93
N HIS A 45 11.36 19.10 0.64
CA HIS A 45 11.49 18.52 -0.72
C HIS A 45 11.52 16.99 -0.76
N ASP A 46 11.90 16.36 0.36
CA ASP A 46 11.95 14.91 0.54
C ASP A 46 11.46 14.51 1.94
N TYR A 47 11.07 13.26 2.07
CA TYR A 47 10.73 12.64 3.34
C TYR A 47 11.26 11.23 3.33
N GLY A 48 11.75 10.82 4.47
CA GLY A 48 12.19 9.46 4.69
C GLY A 48 11.84 9.01 6.07
N TYR A 49 12.23 7.78 6.36
CA TYR A 49 11.94 7.20 7.65
C TYR A 49 13.05 6.27 8.11
N ARG A 50 13.18 6.18 9.44
CA ARG A 50 13.99 5.20 10.16
C ARG A 50 13.09 4.41 11.08
N VAL A 51 13.33 3.11 11.15
CA VAL A 51 12.64 2.22 12.08
C VAL A 51 13.62 1.76 13.13
N TYR A 52 13.25 1.99 14.39
CA TYR A 52 14.00 1.62 15.58
C TYR A 52 13.34 0.41 16.27
N MET A 53 14.16 -0.54 16.72
CA MET A 53 13.72 -1.65 17.57
C MET A 53 14.86 -2.01 18.52
N ASP A 54 14.54 -2.17 19.80
CA ASP A 54 15.52 -2.50 20.86
C ASP A 54 16.73 -1.55 20.91
N GLY A 55 16.54 -0.28 20.54
CA GLY A 55 17.60 0.72 20.51
C GLY A 55 18.51 0.68 19.29
N GLU A 56 18.15 -0.05 18.23
CA GLU A 56 18.90 -0.11 16.97
C GLU A 56 18.05 0.29 15.77
N VAL A 57 18.66 0.91 14.76
CA VAL A 57 18.01 1.17 13.47
C VAL A 57 17.96 -0.13 12.67
N ILE A 58 16.76 -0.68 12.50
CA ILE A 58 16.55 -1.94 11.78
C ILE A 58 16.22 -1.74 10.30
N HIS A 59 15.81 -0.52 9.91
CA HIS A 59 15.50 -0.18 8.53
C HIS A 59 15.50 1.34 8.32
N GLN A 60 15.89 1.79 7.13
CA GLN A 60 15.73 3.18 6.71
C GLN A 60 15.51 3.31 5.21
N GLU A 61 14.79 4.35 4.79
CA GLU A 61 14.61 4.67 3.38
C GLU A 61 14.44 6.18 3.20
N ALA A 62 15.21 6.76 2.26
CA ALA A 62 15.18 8.17 1.88
C ALA A 62 15.28 9.16 3.07
N PHE A 63 15.83 8.71 4.21
CA PHE A 63 15.89 9.50 5.44
C PHE A 63 16.82 10.68 5.27
N ASP A 64 16.29 11.86 5.55
CA ASP A 64 16.98 13.13 5.46
C ASP A 64 17.39 13.57 6.86
N GLU A 65 18.68 13.56 7.14
CA GLU A 65 19.25 13.97 8.42
C GLU A 65 19.20 15.49 8.63
N GLU A 66 19.00 16.26 7.56
CA GLU A 66 18.90 17.73 7.59
C GLU A 66 17.45 18.22 7.50
N ALA A 67 16.50 17.31 7.72
CA ALA A 67 15.08 17.63 7.68
C ALA A 67 14.71 18.73 8.69
N LEU A 68 13.76 19.58 8.30
CA LEU A 68 13.30 20.69 9.14
C LEU A 68 12.59 20.21 10.41
N VAL A 69 11.88 19.08 10.31
CA VAL A 69 11.12 18.48 11.39
C VAL A 69 11.29 16.98 11.37
N PHE A 70 11.37 16.38 12.54
CA PHE A 70 11.30 14.95 12.74
C PHE A 70 10.06 14.59 13.54
N GLU A 71 9.29 13.61 13.07
CA GLU A 71 8.10 13.11 13.76
C GLU A 71 8.36 11.68 14.28
N ALA A 72 8.17 11.48 15.58
CA ALA A 72 8.37 10.19 16.24
C ALA A 72 7.04 9.48 16.49
N TYR A 73 6.94 8.22 16.04
CA TYR A 73 5.74 7.40 16.11
C TYR A 73 6.01 6.07 16.81
N LEU A 74 5.01 5.59 17.54
CA LEU A 74 4.94 4.20 18.00
C LEU A 74 4.10 3.37 17.04
N ILE A 75 4.61 2.18 16.70
CA ILE A 75 3.94 1.23 15.81
C ILE A 75 3.88 -0.12 16.52
N SER A 76 2.78 -0.85 16.42
CA SER A 76 2.63 -2.13 17.13
C SER A 76 3.36 -3.28 16.44
N SER A 77 3.71 -3.12 15.16
CA SER A 77 4.45 -4.12 14.41
C SER A 77 5.09 -3.54 13.16
N PHE A 78 6.32 -3.94 12.92
CA PHE A 78 7.05 -3.74 11.67
C PHE A 78 7.34 -5.12 11.08
N LYS A 79 7.08 -5.30 9.78
CA LYS A 79 7.43 -6.53 9.09
C LYS A 79 8.11 -6.17 7.79
N LYS A 80 9.36 -6.60 7.69
CA LYS A 80 10.02 -6.78 6.40
C LYS A 80 9.36 -8.02 5.80
N LEU A 81 8.46 -7.84 4.85
CA LEU A 81 7.91 -8.99 4.17
C LEU A 81 9.01 -9.56 3.26
N ASN A 82 8.78 -10.78 2.84
CA ASN A 82 9.63 -11.43 1.87
C ASN A 82 8.78 -11.69 0.64
N PHE A 83 9.19 -11.15 -0.51
CA PHE A 83 8.53 -11.35 -1.80
C PHE A 83 8.28 -12.82 -2.16
N PHE A 84 9.00 -13.76 -1.55
CA PHE A 84 8.83 -15.19 -1.78
C PHE A 84 7.89 -15.89 -0.78
N ASN A 85 7.38 -15.19 0.23
CA ASN A 85 6.51 -15.75 1.25
C ASN A 85 5.06 -15.27 1.10
N LEU A 86 4.24 -16.08 0.45
CA LEU A 86 2.82 -15.80 0.17
C LEU A 86 2.01 -15.47 1.45
N GLU A 87 2.35 -16.06 2.59
CA GLU A 87 1.67 -15.82 3.88
C GLU A 87 1.85 -14.38 4.38
N ASP A 88 2.91 -13.69 3.95
CA ASP A 88 3.16 -12.31 4.37
C ASP A 88 2.17 -11.31 3.75
N TYR A 89 1.50 -11.70 2.66
CA TYR A 89 0.61 -10.86 1.87
C TYR A 89 -0.87 -11.25 2.01
N LEU A 90 -1.17 -12.35 2.71
CA LEU A 90 -2.53 -12.78 3.01
C LEU A 90 -3.08 -12.04 4.24
N PRO A 91 -4.28 -11.40 4.16
CA PRO A 91 -4.94 -10.85 5.34
C PRO A 91 -5.13 -11.92 6.42
N LYS A 92 -4.89 -11.56 7.69
CA LYS A 92 -4.93 -12.49 8.85
C LYS A 92 -6.25 -13.29 9.00
N ASN A 93 -7.33 -12.88 8.34
CA ASN A 93 -8.66 -13.49 8.42
C ASN A 93 -9.15 -14.07 7.08
N THR A 94 -8.26 -14.31 6.12
CA THR A 94 -8.66 -14.93 4.85
C THR A 94 -8.89 -16.43 5.04
N THR A 95 -10.12 -16.81 5.38
CA THR A 95 -10.61 -18.18 5.13
C THR A 95 -10.75 -18.37 3.62
N MET A 96 -9.69 -18.85 2.97
CA MET A 96 -9.84 -19.41 1.63
C MET A 96 -10.71 -20.65 1.74
N LYS A 97 -11.98 -20.56 1.34
CA LYS A 97 -12.83 -21.74 1.16
C LYS A 97 -12.30 -22.49 -0.05
N LEU A 98 -11.45 -23.47 0.21
CA LEU A 98 -11.00 -24.45 -0.77
C LEU A 98 -12.20 -25.33 -1.14
N ALA A 99 -12.98 -24.92 -2.13
CA ALA A 99 -13.98 -25.77 -2.74
C ALA A 99 -13.26 -26.78 -3.64
N GLY A 100 -12.74 -27.83 -3.01
CA GLY A 100 -12.17 -29.01 -3.65
C GLY A 100 -11.00 -28.76 -4.59
N LYS A 101 -9.76 -28.86 -4.10
CA LYS A 101 -8.67 -29.35 -4.96
C LYS A 101 -7.40 -29.78 -4.21
N ASP A 102 -6.75 -30.72 -4.88
CA ASP A 102 -5.47 -31.36 -4.62
C ASP A 102 -4.33 -30.32 -4.50
N PRO A 103 -3.52 -30.33 -3.42
CA PRO A 103 -2.44 -29.38 -3.17
C PRO A 103 -1.25 -29.46 -4.17
N SER A 104 -1.30 -30.33 -5.19
CA SER A 104 -0.24 -30.50 -6.18
C SER A 104 -0.32 -29.61 -7.44
N LEU A 105 -1.39 -28.82 -7.62
CA LEU A 105 -1.53 -27.97 -8.81
C LEU A 105 -0.83 -26.60 -8.65
N PRO A 106 0.06 -26.19 -9.58
CA PRO A 106 0.89 -24.99 -9.44
C PRO A 106 0.17 -23.66 -9.70
N ILE A 107 -1.10 -23.68 -10.13
CA ILE A 107 -1.85 -22.49 -10.54
C ILE A 107 -3.23 -22.49 -9.89
N ILE A 108 -3.57 -21.37 -9.23
CA ILE A 108 -4.88 -21.12 -8.60
C ILE A 108 -5.69 -20.22 -9.51
N TYR A 109 -6.94 -20.59 -9.80
CA TYR A 109 -7.87 -19.81 -10.61
C TYR A 109 -8.91 -19.14 -9.72
N PHE A 110 -9.30 -17.91 -10.06
CA PHE A 110 -10.29 -17.13 -9.33
C PHE A 110 -11.43 -16.70 -10.25
N CYS A 111 -12.65 -16.74 -9.73
CA CYS A 111 -13.79 -16.09 -10.38
C CYS A 111 -13.58 -14.57 -10.37
N PRO A 112 -13.67 -13.87 -11.52
CA PRO A 112 -13.43 -12.43 -11.57
C PRO A 112 -14.54 -11.61 -10.90
N ALA A 113 -15.73 -12.18 -10.70
CA ALA A 113 -16.88 -11.48 -10.11
C ALA A 113 -16.95 -11.60 -8.59
N CYS A 114 -16.64 -12.77 -8.01
CA CYS A 114 -16.76 -13.01 -6.57
C CYS A 114 -15.45 -13.42 -5.88
N TRP A 115 -14.36 -13.55 -6.64
CA TRP A 115 -13.03 -13.93 -6.17
C TRP A 115 -12.96 -15.27 -5.43
N SER A 116 -13.97 -16.13 -5.58
CA SER A 116 -13.89 -17.51 -5.12
C SER A 116 -12.90 -18.30 -5.98
N VAL A 117 -12.18 -19.23 -5.35
CA VAL A 117 -11.34 -20.18 -6.08
C VAL A 117 -12.24 -21.07 -6.93
N ILE A 118 -11.86 -21.25 -8.19
CA ILE A 118 -12.60 -22.05 -9.19
C ILE A 118 -11.65 -23.05 -9.86
N SER A 119 -12.23 -24.00 -10.58
CA SER A 119 -11.50 -24.90 -11.46
C SER A 119 -11.15 -24.20 -12.77
N GLN A 120 -10.07 -24.63 -13.43
CA GLN A 120 -9.73 -24.16 -14.78
C GLN A 120 -10.81 -24.52 -15.81
N GLU A 121 -11.50 -25.63 -15.56
CA GLU A 121 -12.53 -26.19 -16.45
C GLU A 121 -13.93 -25.59 -16.20
N ASP A 122 -14.10 -24.77 -15.16
CA ASP A 122 -15.39 -24.15 -14.86
C ASP A 122 -15.75 -23.14 -15.96
N THR A 123 -16.92 -23.30 -16.56
CA THR A 123 -17.50 -22.31 -17.50
C THR A 123 -18.49 -21.37 -16.81
N VAL A 124 -19.01 -21.76 -15.66
CA VAL A 124 -19.87 -20.95 -14.79
C VAL A 124 -19.36 -21.08 -13.37
N CYS A 125 -19.26 -19.97 -12.65
CA CYS A 125 -18.78 -19.98 -11.28
C CYS A 125 -19.78 -20.73 -10.36
N PRO A 126 -19.34 -21.78 -9.63
CA PRO A 126 -20.23 -22.53 -8.75
C PRO A 126 -20.67 -21.73 -7.50
N MET A 127 -19.99 -20.61 -7.19
CA MET A 127 -20.26 -19.81 -5.99
C MET A 127 -21.21 -18.63 -6.24
N CYS A 128 -21.12 -17.96 -7.39
CA CYS A 128 -21.94 -16.78 -7.69
C CYS A 128 -22.74 -16.88 -9.00
N GLY A 129 -22.57 -17.94 -9.78
CA GLY A 129 -23.29 -18.13 -11.05
C GLY A 129 -22.78 -17.30 -12.23
N TYR A 130 -21.65 -16.59 -12.07
CA TYR A 130 -21.07 -15.79 -13.16
C TYR A 130 -20.59 -16.65 -14.34
N ASP A 131 -20.90 -16.27 -15.58
CA ASP A 131 -20.41 -16.92 -16.79
C ASP A 131 -18.93 -16.56 -17.05
N LEU A 132 -18.04 -17.53 -16.84
CA LEU A 132 -16.59 -17.34 -16.94
C LEU A 132 -16.13 -17.19 -18.39
N THR A 133 -16.95 -17.60 -19.37
CA THR A 133 -16.65 -17.43 -20.80
C THR A 133 -16.81 -15.98 -21.25
N GLU A 134 -17.62 -15.18 -20.53
CA GLU A 134 -17.78 -13.75 -20.81
C GLU A 134 -16.52 -12.97 -20.48
N PHE A 135 -15.81 -13.35 -19.41
CA PHE A 135 -14.60 -12.66 -18.98
C PHE A 135 -13.57 -12.57 -20.11
N HIS A 136 -13.34 -13.65 -20.87
CA HIS A 136 -12.38 -13.64 -21.97
C HIS A 136 -12.72 -12.61 -23.06
N LYS A 137 -14.01 -12.34 -23.28
CA LYS A 137 -14.53 -11.41 -24.29
C LYS A 137 -14.52 -9.96 -23.83
N MET A 138 -14.34 -9.69 -22.54
CA MET A 138 -14.33 -8.33 -22.01
C MET A 138 -13.11 -7.52 -22.50
N PRO A 139 -13.27 -6.20 -22.69
CA PRO A 139 -12.14 -5.32 -22.95
C PRO A 139 -11.11 -5.38 -21.82
N TYR A 140 -9.84 -5.18 -22.17
CA TYR A 140 -8.74 -5.31 -21.22
C TYR A 140 -8.86 -4.34 -20.04
N GLU A 141 -9.28 -3.11 -20.30
CA GLU A 141 -9.50 -2.08 -19.28
C GLU A 141 -10.54 -2.52 -18.24
N TYR A 142 -11.63 -3.17 -18.66
CA TYR A 142 -12.63 -3.71 -17.73
C TYR A 142 -12.04 -4.82 -16.85
N LYS A 143 -11.18 -5.67 -17.41
CA LYS A 143 -10.49 -6.71 -16.63
C LYS A 143 -9.58 -6.09 -15.56
N LEU A 144 -8.93 -4.96 -15.88
CA LEU A 144 -8.13 -4.21 -14.90
C LEU A 144 -9.01 -3.63 -13.79
N LEU A 145 -10.15 -3.02 -14.13
CA LEU A 145 -11.06 -2.50 -13.10
C LEU A 145 -11.52 -3.59 -12.13
N MET A 146 -11.86 -4.77 -12.64
CA MET A 146 -12.19 -5.93 -11.80
C MET A 146 -10.98 -6.32 -10.92
N GLY A 147 -9.79 -6.41 -11.51
CA GLY A 147 -8.56 -6.81 -10.81
C GLY A 147 -8.15 -5.93 -9.62
N LEU A 148 -8.71 -4.72 -9.45
CA LEU A 148 -8.48 -3.88 -8.27
C LEU A 148 -9.00 -4.54 -6.97
N GLU A 149 -9.96 -5.46 -7.08
CA GLU A 149 -10.52 -6.20 -5.94
C GLU A 149 -9.92 -7.60 -5.76
N HIS A 150 -8.88 -7.95 -6.51
CA HIS A 150 -8.28 -9.27 -6.47
C HIS A 150 -7.82 -9.66 -5.04
N PRO A 151 -8.06 -10.89 -4.57
CA PRO A 151 -7.76 -11.29 -3.19
C PRO A 151 -6.26 -11.32 -2.88
N VAL A 152 -5.44 -11.56 -3.91
CA VAL A 152 -3.97 -11.52 -3.84
C VAL A 152 -3.47 -10.08 -3.96
N LEU A 153 -2.73 -9.61 -2.96
CA LEU A 153 -2.23 -8.24 -2.84
C LEU A 153 -1.34 -7.84 -4.00
N GLU A 154 -0.44 -8.71 -4.43
CA GLU A 154 0.50 -8.50 -5.54
C GLU A 154 -0.24 -8.23 -6.85
N MET A 155 -1.34 -8.95 -7.08
CA MET A 155 -2.19 -8.69 -8.24
C MET A 155 -2.85 -7.32 -8.15
N ARG A 156 -3.35 -6.92 -6.98
CA ARG A 156 -3.88 -5.55 -6.77
C ARG A 156 -2.80 -4.50 -7.02
N LEU A 157 -1.59 -4.68 -6.50
CA LEU A 157 -0.46 -3.75 -6.73
C LEU A 157 -0.14 -3.62 -8.23
N ASN A 158 -0.06 -4.73 -8.94
CA ASN A 158 0.19 -4.75 -10.39
C ASN A 158 -0.92 -4.05 -11.17
N VAL A 159 -2.18 -4.28 -10.81
CA VAL A 159 -3.33 -3.64 -11.43
C VAL A 159 -3.32 -2.14 -11.15
N ILE A 160 -3.11 -1.71 -9.90
CA ILE A 160 -3.00 -0.29 -9.51
C ILE A 160 -1.91 0.42 -10.32
N HIS A 161 -0.72 -0.20 -10.43
CA HIS A 161 0.36 0.33 -11.26
C HIS A 161 -0.07 0.46 -12.73
N THR A 162 -0.73 -0.57 -13.27
CA THR A 162 -1.15 -0.61 -14.68
C THR A 162 -2.22 0.42 -15.00
N VAL A 163 -3.23 0.61 -14.15
CA VAL A 163 -4.28 1.61 -14.37
C VAL A 163 -3.72 3.03 -14.30
N GLY A 164 -2.77 3.29 -13.40
CA GLY A 164 -2.07 4.58 -13.34
C GLY A 164 -1.20 4.84 -14.56
N ALA A 165 -0.45 3.84 -15.02
CA ALA A 165 0.38 3.95 -16.23
C ALA A 165 -0.44 4.15 -17.51
N LYS A 166 -1.66 3.61 -17.56
CA LYS A 166 -2.60 3.80 -18.67
C LYS A 166 -3.43 5.08 -18.57
N ASP A 167 -3.28 5.86 -17.50
CA ASP A 167 -4.10 7.04 -17.23
C ASP A 167 -5.62 6.76 -17.27
N LEU A 168 -6.02 5.59 -16.74
CA LEU A 168 -7.39 5.07 -16.86
C LEU A 168 -8.35 5.77 -15.89
N LYS A 169 -9.08 6.77 -16.38
CA LYS A 169 -10.00 7.60 -15.58
C LYS A 169 -11.03 6.77 -14.81
N GLU A 170 -11.53 5.71 -15.44
CA GLU A 170 -12.56 4.81 -14.90
C GLU A 170 -12.11 4.08 -13.64
N ALA A 171 -10.80 4.00 -13.38
CA ALA A 171 -10.26 3.40 -12.16
C ALA A 171 -10.36 4.33 -10.94
N ILE A 172 -10.46 5.65 -11.12
CA ILE A 172 -10.39 6.63 -10.03
C ILE A 172 -11.45 6.38 -8.94
N PRO A 173 -12.74 6.13 -9.25
CA PRO A 173 -13.74 5.85 -8.22
C PRO A 173 -13.40 4.62 -7.38
N GLN A 174 -12.88 3.57 -8.01
CA GLN A 174 -12.49 2.34 -7.33
C GLN A 174 -11.24 2.57 -6.46
N LEU A 175 -10.25 3.32 -6.97
CA LEU A 175 -9.08 3.72 -6.19
C LEU A 175 -9.48 4.56 -4.96
N GLU A 176 -10.44 5.47 -5.10
CA GLU A 176 -10.98 6.23 -3.97
C GLU A 176 -11.65 5.32 -2.93
N HIS A 177 -12.47 4.36 -3.39
CA HIS A 177 -13.09 3.37 -2.51
C HIS A 177 -12.03 2.56 -1.74
N MET A 178 -10.95 2.16 -2.41
CA MET A 178 -9.82 1.48 -1.77
C MET A 178 -9.14 2.38 -0.73
N VAL A 179 -8.89 3.66 -1.03
CA VAL A 179 -8.30 4.62 -0.07
C VAL A 179 -9.11 4.71 1.23
N ASN A 180 -10.44 4.64 1.15
CA ASN A 180 -11.31 4.78 2.31
C ASN A 180 -11.37 3.52 3.20
N ARG A 181 -10.98 2.36 2.68
CA ARG A 181 -11.16 1.06 3.37
C ARG A 181 -9.87 0.32 3.68
N GLU A 182 -8.84 0.54 2.87
CA GLU A 182 -7.60 -0.20 2.99
C GLU A 182 -6.80 0.27 4.21
N SER A 183 -6.27 -0.70 4.94
CA SER A 183 -5.39 -0.46 6.08
C SER A 183 -3.93 -0.76 5.75
N ASN A 184 -3.67 -1.40 4.61
CA ASN A 184 -2.33 -1.67 4.10
C ASN A 184 -1.72 -0.42 3.46
N PRO A 185 -0.72 0.21 4.09
CA PRO A 185 -0.09 1.41 3.58
C PRO A 185 0.76 1.21 2.31
N ILE A 186 1.19 -0.02 1.97
CA ILE A 186 1.86 -0.34 0.69
C ILE A 186 0.88 -0.10 -0.46
N LEU A 187 -0.32 -0.64 -0.32
CA LEU A 187 -1.35 -0.51 -1.33
C LEU A 187 -1.74 0.97 -1.47
N LEU A 188 -1.87 1.70 -0.36
CA LEU A 188 -2.15 3.14 -0.38
C LEU A 188 -1.02 3.93 -1.08
N MET A 189 0.26 3.62 -0.85
CA MET A 189 1.35 4.25 -1.60
C MET A 189 1.33 3.88 -3.09
N ALA A 190 1.00 2.64 -3.43
CA ALA A 190 0.84 2.25 -4.83
C ALA A 190 -0.28 3.07 -5.50
N ILE A 191 -1.37 3.34 -4.79
CA ILE A 191 -2.43 4.25 -5.25
C ILE A 191 -1.88 5.66 -5.43
N VAL A 192 -1.13 6.21 -4.46
CA VAL A 192 -0.47 7.52 -4.61
C VAL A 192 0.37 7.58 -5.90
N ASP A 193 1.21 6.58 -6.13
CA ASP A 193 2.06 6.50 -7.31
C ASP A 193 1.28 6.31 -8.62
N ALA A 194 0.14 5.62 -8.59
CA ALA A 194 -0.76 5.50 -9.73
C ALA A 194 -1.39 6.86 -10.07
N LEU A 195 -1.99 7.52 -9.08
CA LEU A 195 -2.60 8.86 -9.23
C LEU A 195 -1.56 9.90 -9.67
N ALA A 196 -0.31 9.78 -9.22
CA ALA A 196 0.81 10.62 -9.64
C ALA A 196 1.09 10.58 -11.15
N ARG A 197 0.66 9.53 -11.84
CA ARG A 197 0.79 9.37 -13.29
C ARG A 197 -0.46 9.77 -14.06
N MET A 198 -1.59 9.97 -13.37
CA MET A 198 -2.88 10.24 -14.01
C MET A 198 -3.11 11.73 -14.28
N SER A 199 -3.62 12.10 -15.45
CA SER A 199 -3.80 13.50 -15.86
C SER A 199 -5.15 14.10 -15.42
N HIS A 200 -6.02 13.30 -14.80
CA HIS A 200 -7.38 13.70 -14.45
C HIS A 200 -7.45 14.56 -13.17
N PRO A 201 -8.29 15.62 -13.11
CA PRO A 201 -8.48 16.45 -11.92
C PRO A 201 -8.91 15.66 -10.68
N GLU A 202 -9.72 14.62 -10.86
CA GLU A 202 -10.19 13.75 -9.79
C GLU A 202 -9.03 12.99 -9.13
N ALA A 203 -7.99 12.62 -9.90
CA ALA A 203 -6.79 12.01 -9.36
C ALA A 203 -5.98 13.00 -8.51
N MET A 204 -5.99 14.28 -8.92
CA MET A 204 -5.37 15.36 -8.14
C MET A 204 -6.05 15.56 -6.80
N GLU A 205 -7.39 15.56 -6.79
CA GLU A 205 -8.14 15.72 -5.55
C GLU A 205 -7.92 14.56 -4.58
N LEU A 206 -7.88 13.33 -5.10
CA LEU A 206 -7.58 12.16 -4.28
C LEU A 206 -6.15 12.19 -3.71
N LEU A 207 -5.18 12.70 -4.47
CA LEU A 207 -3.82 12.94 -3.96
C LEU A 207 -3.79 13.98 -2.83
N ARG A 208 -4.54 15.08 -2.93
CA ARG A 208 -4.65 16.08 -1.84
C ARG A 208 -5.25 15.48 -0.57
N LYS A 209 -6.25 14.61 -0.71
CA LYS A 209 -6.81 13.85 0.41
C LYS A 209 -5.75 12.94 1.04
N LEU A 210 -5.00 12.21 0.22
CA LEU A 210 -3.91 11.33 0.69
C LEU A 210 -2.77 12.11 1.35
N ALA A 211 -2.53 13.37 0.98
CA ALA A 211 -1.56 14.27 1.62
C ALA A 211 -1.93 14.70 3.06
N HIS A 212 -3.10 14.26 3.54
CA HIS A 212 -3.55 14.39 4.93
C HIS A 212 -3.86 13.03 5.58
N HIS A 213 -3.39 11.93 4.97
CA HIS A 213 -3.67 10.60 5.47
C HIS A 213 -3.06 10.36 6.86
N ARG A 214 -3.73 9.51 7.67
CA ARG A 214 -3.27 9.15 9.03
C ARG A 214 -1.88 8.54 9.06
N TYR A 215 -1.57 7.71 8.05
CA TYR A 215 -0.26 7.07 7.91
C TYR A 215 0.77 8.08 7.38
N PRO A 216 1.83 8.38 8.16
CA PRO A 216 2.84 9.37 7.78
C PRO A 216 3.49 9.05 6.45
N ILE A 217 3.87 7.79 6.24
CA ILE A 217 4.48 7.35 4.99
C ILE A 217 3.58 7.57 3.75
N VAL A 218 2.26 7.39 3.87
CA VAL A 218 1.30 7.70 2.78
C VAL A 218 1.14 9.21 2.59
N ARG A 219 0.99 9.92 3.71
CA ARG A 219 0.84 11.38 3.77
C ARG A 219 2.01 12.07 3.09
N SER A 220 3.20 11.71 3.50
CA SER A 220 4.43 12.25 2.96
C SER A 220 4.59 11.85 1.49
N ARG A 221 4.31 10.58 1.12
CA ARG A 221 4.32 10.14 -0.29
C ARG A 221 3.50 11.06 -1.20
N ALA A 222 2.27 11.33 -0.79
CA ALA A 222 1.34 12.17 -1.53
C ALA A 222 1.80 13.63 -1.60
N LYS A 223 2.33 14.21 -0.51
CA LYS A 223 2.87 15.58 -0.51
C LYS A 223 4.01 15.75 -1.51
N GLY A 224 5.00 14.85 -1.51
CA GLY A 224 6.11 14.96 -2.47
C GLY A 224 5.68 14.77 -3.93
N VAL A 225 4.66 13.96 -4.20
CA VAL A 225 4.07 13.86 -5.54
C VAL A 225 3.41 15.18 -5.96
N LEU A 226 2.63 15.79 -5.08
CA LEU A 226 1.95 17.07 -5.34
C LEU A 226 2.96 18.18 -5.63
N GLU A 227 4.01 18.28 -4.81
CA GLU A 227 5.07 19.27 -4.97
C GLU A 227 5.82 19.09 -6.30
N LYS A 228 6.19 17.84 -6.66
CA LYS A 228 6.84 17.54 -7.95
C LYS A 228 5.98 17.93 -9.14
N ARG A 229 4.64 17.85 -9.04
CA ARG A 229 3.73 18.31 -10.09
C ARG A 229 3.69 19.82 -10.20
N ILE A 230 3.63 20.52 -9.07
CA ILE A 230 3.68 22.00 -9.02
C ILE A 230 5.00 22.50 -9.64
N LEU A 231 6.14 21.89 -9.28
CA LEU A 231 7.46 22.29 -9.76
C LEU A 231 7.69 21.96 -11.25
N ARG A 232 7.00 20.95 -11.80
CA ARG A 232 7.15 20.55 -13.22
C ARG A 232 6.22 21.28 -14.18
N GLY A 233 5.36 22.18 -13.70
CA GLY A 233 4.56 23.06 -14.55
C GLY A 233 3.50 22.33 -15.37
N LEU A 234 2.44 21.91 -14.68
CA LEU A 234 1.04 22.07 -15.12
C LEU A 234 0.28 22.78 -14.01
#